data_AF-A0A1E1WI34-F1
#
_entry.id   AF-A0A1E1WI34-F1
#
_cell.length_a   1.000
_cell.length_b   1.000
_cell.length_c   1.000
_cell.angle_alpha   90.00
_cell.angle_beta   90.00
_cell.angle_gamma   90.00
#
_symmetry.space_group_name_H-M   'P 1'
#
loop_
_entity.id
_entity.type
_entity.pdbx_description
1 polymer ?
#
loop_
_entity_poly.entity_id
_entity_poly.type
_entity_poly.pdbx_seq_one_letter_code
_entity_poly.pdbx_strand_id
1 'polypeptide(L)'
;GTTVVRSSAMKVVQLVLAQGLVHPVQIVPYLIAMSTDTEVTVSHTADKNLQEIDKKYPGFIHMKAQPGIKLSYQLQKILQTSSKNRIIRGFRKKEQDDLPTALNGFLYSLLRNTRPQRRGLVLSLLKQFDDVSTAPLDQMLYLADNLGYFPYQVQDEPLFIIHHIDIIISTSGSNLLQHFREGLNKPISEEKEPLDEEEDDEEAETLVAQLPACTMPLRTAMRQARGCLLLLVLKQHLKQLYGFTDAKINQYSPSEAAKVYEKAISRRHAPIFEPKATIAQLKEPDDDDELDERGRRRLVDDYLEFKQLMLKFDPEEEEEEDAAAGAGGAAGAG
;
A
#
# COMPACT_ATOMS: atom_id res chain seq x y z
N GLY A 1 29.22 12.84 9.28
CA GLY A 1 29.37 11.94 10.44
C GLY A 1 28.72 10.58 10.21
N THR A 2 27.41 10.55 9.94
CA THR A 2 26.61 9.32 9.85
C THR A 2 27.00 8.38 8.70
N THR A 3 27.36 8.89 7.52
CA THR A 3 27.77 8.05 6.37
C THR A 3 29.07 7.27 6.62
N VAL A 4 30.04 7.86 7.33
CA VAL A 4 31.30 7.19 7.67
C VAL A 4 31.06 6.01 8.61
N VAL A 5 30.16 6.17 9.59
CA VAL A 5 29.77 5.08 10.51
C VAL A 5 29.10 3.94 9.77
N ARG A 6 28.13 4.22 8.87
CA ARG A 6 27.44 3.18 8.09
C ARG A 6 28.39 2.44 7.14
N SER A 7 29.29 3.17 6.49
CA SER A 7 30.32 2.58 5.62
C SER A 7 31.28 1.67 6.39
N SER A 8 31.70 2.09 7.59
CA SER A 8 32.55 1.27 8.47
C SER A 8 31.80 0.05 9.01
N ALA A 9 30.54 0.20 9.41
CA ALA A 9 29.70 -0.92 9.84
C ALA A 9 29.52 -1.96 8.72
N MET A 10 29.31 -1.53 7.48
CA MET A 10 29.25 -2.44 6.33
C MET A 10 30.54 -3.24 6.16
N LYS A 11 31.71 -2.61 6.31
CA LYS A 11 33.00 -3.32 6.24
C LYS A 11 33.13 -4.37 7.34
N VAL A 12 32.70 -4.07 8.56
CA VAL A 12 32.67 -5.04 9.66
C VAL A 12 31.75 -6.22 9.32
N VAL A 13 30.56 -5.95 8.80
CA VAL A 13 29.62 -6.99 8.37
C VAL A 13 30.23 -7.91 7.30
N GLN A 14 30.92 -7.35 6.31
CA GLN A 14 31.60 -8.13 5.27
C GLN A 14 32.69 -9.04 5.86
N LEU A 15 33.50 -8.54 6.80
CA LEU A 15 34.54 -9.34 7.44
C LEU A 15 33.95 -10.49 8.26
N VAL A 16 32.89 -10.22 9.02
CA VAL A 16 32.17 -11.23 9.82
C VAL A 16 31.57 -12.32 8.93
N LEU A 17 30.97 -11.95 7.80
CA LEU A 17 30.43 -12.88 6.81
C LEU A 17 31.52 -13.72 6.14
N ALA A 18 32.61 -13.08 5.72
CA ALA A 18 33.73 -13.75 5.05
C ALA A 18 34.42 -14.78 5.96
N GLN A 19 34.50 -14.49 7.26
CA GLN A 19 35.10 -15.37 8.27
C GLN A 19 34.12 -16.43 8.80
N GLY A 20 32.83 -16.37 8.43
CA GLY A 20 31.82 -17.32 8.90
C GLY A 20 31.52 -17.24 10.40
N LEU A 21 31.79 -16.09 11.02
CA LEU A 21 31.65 -15.89 12.47
C LEU A 21 30.19 -15.82 12.94
N VAL A 22 29.26 -15.52 12.03
CA VAL A 22 27.83 -15.38 12.30
C VAL A 22 27.05 -16.14 11.22
N HIS A 23 25.95 -16.79 11.62
CA HIS A 23 25.10 -17.50 10.67
C HIS A 23 24.46 -16.50 9.69
N PRO A 24 24.60 -16.67 8.36
CA PRO A 24 24.20 -15.64 7.37
C PRO A 24 22.75 -15.18 7.48
N VAL A 25 21.82 -16.07 7.84
CA VAL A 25 20.41 -15.72 8.02
C VAL A 25 20.16 -14.60 9.06
N GLN A 26 21.06 -14.42 10.03
CA GLN A 26 20.93 -13.40 11.08
C GLN A 26 21.27 -12.00 10.55
N ILE A 27 22.11 -11.89 9.52
CA ILE A 27 22.53 -10.60 8.96
C ILE A 27 21.62 -10.09 7.85
N VAL A 28 20.85 -10.99 7.21
CA VAL A 28 20.01 -10.66 6.05
C VAL A 28 19.10 -9.44 6.27
N PRO A 29 18.36 -9.28 7.40
CA PRO A 29 17.53 -8.09 7.61
C PRO A 29 18.31 -6.77 7.52
N TYR A 30 19.53 -6.74 8.05
CA TYR A 30 20.37 -5.55 8.05
C TYR A 30 20.94 -5.26 6.66
N LEU A 31 21.29 -6.29 5.89
CA LEU A 31 21.69 -6.13 4.49
C LEU A 31 20.52 -5.60 3.63
N ILE A 32 19.30 -6.09 3.85
CA ILE A 32 18.10 -5.53 3.20
C ILE A 32 17.89 -4.07 3.57
N ALA A 33 18.11 -3.69 4.84
CA ALA A 33 18.03 -2.29 5.22
C ALA A 33 19.10 -1.44 4.51
N MET A 34 20.35 -1.91 4.52
CA MET A 34 21.48 -1.20 3.92
C MET A 34 21.43 -1.12 2.38
N SER A 35 20.72 -2.02 1.69
CA SER A 35 20.50 -1.87 0.25
C SER A 35 19.62 -0.66 -0.10
N THR A 36 18.92 -0.09 0.88
CA THR A 36 18.15 1.15 0.71
C THR A 36 18.93 2.42 1.05
N ASP A 37 20.21 2.32 1.42
CA ASP A 37 21.02 3.50 1.76
C ASP A 37 21.14 4.47 0.58
N THR A 38 21.17 5.77 0.88
CA THR A 38 21.40 6.83 -0.13
C THR A 38 22.81 6.78 -0.69
N GLU A 39 23.76 6.24 0.07
CA GLU A 39 25.15 6.07 -0.35
C GLU A 39 25.29 4.82 -1.24
N VAL A 40 25.51 5.05 -2.54
CA VAL A 40 25.53 4.01 -3.59
C VAL A 40 26.56 2.91 -3.31
N THR A 41 27.70 3.28 -2.72
CA THR A 41 28.75 2.30 -2.39
C THR A 41 28.30 1.31 -1.31
N VAL A 42 27.57 1.79 -0.30
CA VAL A 42 27.00 0.96 0.77
C VAL A 42 25.88 0.09 0.20
N SER A 43 24.95 0.67 -0.57
CA SER A 43 23.80 -0.06 -1.11
C SER A 43 24.22 -1.18 -2.06
N HIS A 44 25.12 -0.90 -3.03
CA HIS A 44 25.61 -1.92 -3.96
C HIS A 44 26.40 -3.03 -3.25
N THR A 45 27.11 -2.69 -2.19
CA THR A 45 27.82 -3.70 -1.38
C THR A 45 26.82 -4.61 -0.68
N ALA A 46 25.74 -4.06 -0.12
CA ALA A 46 24.67 -4.84 0.49
C ALA A 46 23.99 -5.77 -0.55
N ASP A 47 23.66 -5.24 -1.72
CA ASP A 47 23.05 -5.99 -2.83
C ASP A 47 23.92 -7.18 -3.25
N LYS A 48 25.22 -6.97 -3.40
CA LYS A 48 26.17 -8.05 -3.72
C LYS A 48 26.16 -9.15 -2.66
N ASN A 49 26.21 -8.79 -1.38
CA ASN A 49 26.18 -9.77 -0.29
C ASN A 49 24.84 -10.52 -0.24
N LEU A 50 23.71 -9.84 -0.46
CA LEU A 50 22.39 -10.47 -0.53
C LEU A 50 22.33 -11.50 -1.67
N GLN A 51 22.86 -11.15 -2.84
CA GLN A 51 22.91 -12.06 -3.99
C GLN A 51 23.80 -13.28 -3.74
N GLU A 52 24.94 -13.10 -3.07
CA GLU A 52 25.83 -14.20 -2.69
C GLU A 52 25.18 -15.14 -1.66
N ILE A 53 24.48 -14.57 -0.67
CA ILE A 53 23.72 -15.34 0.33
C ILE A 53 22.60 -16.13 -0.34
N ASP A 54 21.83 -15.52 -1.25
CA ASP A 54 20.72 -16.20 -1.94
C ASP A 54 21.20 -17.38 -2.79
N LYS A 55 22.33 -17.21 -3.48
CA LYS A 55 22.98 -18.29 -4.25
C LYS A 55 23.45 -19.44 -3.37
N LYS A 56 24.04 -19.13 -2.21
CA LYS A 56 24.64 -20.15 -1.32
C LYS A 56 23.60 -20.81 -0.39
N TYR A 57 22.57 -20.07 -0.01
CA TYR A 57 21.53 -20.49 0.94
C TYR A 57 20.13 -20.09 0.43
N PRO A 58 19.58 -20.80 -0.58
CA PRO A 58 18.27 -20.49 -1.14
C PRO A 58 17.18 -20.41 -0.06
N GLY A 59 16.35 -19.37 -0.13
CA GLY A 59 15.23 -19.15 0.80
C GLY A 59 15.57 -18.35 2.04
N PHE A 60 16.84 -18.13 2.40
CA PHE A 60 17.20 -17.29 3.55
C PHE A 60 16.73 -15.84 3.38
N ILE A 61 16.80 -15.31 2.16
CA ILE A 61 16.31 -13.96 1.85
C ILE A 61 14.80 -13.88 2.08
N HIS A 62 14.04 -14.86 1.58
CA HIS A 62 12.59 -14.92 1.77
C HIS A 62 12.21 -14.95 3.26
N MET A 63 12.85 -15.82 4.06
CA MET A 63 12.58 -15.94 5.50
C MET A 63 12.81 -14.65 6.30
N LYS A 64 13.58 -13.72 5.74
CA LYS A 64 14.02 -12.49 6.41
C LYS A 64 13.57 -11.22 5.68
N ALA A 65 12.72 -11.35 4.67
CA ALA A 65 12.23 -10.22 3.88
C ALA A 65 11.43 -9.22 4.74
N GLN A 66 10.42 -9.68 5.49
CA GLN A 66 9.57 -8.80 6.31
C GLN A 66 10.36 -8.06 7.40
N PRO A 67 11.21 -8.72 8.23
CA PRO A 67 12.07 -8.01 9.17
C PRO A 67 13.02 -7.03 8.48
N GLY A 68 13.56 -7.40 7.31
CA GLY A 68 14.45 -6.53 6.53
C GLY A 68 13.76 -5.27 6.04
N ILE A 69 12.53 -5.36 5.52
CA ILE A 69 11.72 -4.22 5.08
C ILE A 69 11.35 -3.32 6.27
N LYS A 70 11.07 -3.90 7.44
CA LYS A 70 10.83 -3.11 8.65
C LYS A 70 12.08 -2.31 9.06
N LEU A 71 13.26 -2.93 9.00
CA LEU A 71 14.53 -2.24 9.27
C LEU A 71 14.86 -1.20 8.18
N SER A 72 14.52 -1.47 6.92
CA SER A 72 14.74 -0.50 5.83
C SER A 72 13.88 0.74 6.03
N TYR A 73 12.61 0.59 6.37
CA TYR A 73 11.75 1.70 6.78
C TYR A 73 12.34 2.49 7.96
N GLN A 74 12.78 1.81 9.03
CA GLN A 74 13.42 2.47 10.19
C GLN A 74 14.69 3.25 9.80
N LEU A 75 15.53 2.70 8.92
CA LEU A 75 16.68 3.40 8.39
C LEU A 75 16.23 4.65 7.62
N GLN A 76 15.21 4.56 6.78
CA GLN A 76 14.69 5.70 6.03
C GLN A 76 14.08 6.78 6.94
N LYS A 77 13.48 6.43 8.09
CA LYS A 77 13.10 7.44 9.09
C LYS A 77 14.31 8.27 9.51
N ILE A 78 15.47 7.66 9.69
CA ILE A 78 16.69 8.37 10.11
C ILE A 78 17.26 9.20 8.95
N LEU A 79 17.34 8.62 7.75
CA LEU A 79 17.97 9.26 6.59
C LEU A 79 17.13 10.41 6.02
N GLN A 80 15.82 10.21 5.88
CA GLN A 80 14.94 11.15 5.19
C GLN A 80 14.43 12.26 6.10
N THR A 81 14.31 12.04 7.42
CA THR A 81 13.92 13.12 8.36
C THR A 81 14.93 14.26 8.41
N SER A 82 16.18 14.03 7.98
CA SER A 82 17.19 15.08 7.84
C SER A 82 16.94 16.01 6.64
N SER A 83 16.02 15.64 5.74
CA SER A 83 15.66 16.44 4.56
C SER A 83 14.46 17.36 4.87
N LYS A 84 14.33 18.47 4.14
CA LYS A 84 13.32 19.52 4.39
C LYS A 84 11.86 19.02 4.35
N ASN A 85 11.60 17.83 3.84
CA ASN A 85 10.28 17.24 3.74
C ASN A 85 10.22 16.00 4.66
N ARG A 86 9.50 16.09 5.78
CA ARG A 86 9.44 15.07 6.86
C ARG A 86 8.70 13.77 6.47
N ILE A 87 8.38 13.59 5.19
CA ILE A 87 7.59 12.46 4.71
C ILE A 87 8.54 11.37 4.23
N ILE A 88 8.43 10.20 4.84
CA ILE A 88 9.25 9.03 4.50
C ILE A 88 8.66 8.39 3.24
N ARG A 89 9.45 8.34 2.17
CA ARG A 89 9.06 7.73 0.89
C ARG A 89 9.81 6.42 0.62
N GLY A 90 9.12 5.48 0.00
CA GLY A 90 9.60 4.13 -0.33
C GLY A 90 10.27 3.99 -1.69
N PHE A 91 10.51 5.09 -2.40
CA PHE A 91 11.20 5.11 -3.68
C PHE A 91 12.31 6.16 -3.72
N ARG A 92 13.13 6.08 -4.77
CA ARG A 92 14.12 7.10 -5.14
C ARG A 92 13.87 7.57 -6.57
N LYS A 93 14.10 8.86 -6.81
CA LYS A 93 14.15 9.47 -8.13
C LYS A 93 15.62 9.83 -8.42
N LYS A 94 16.19 9.28 -9.50
CA LYS A 94 17.60 9.52 -9.87
C LYS A 94 17.76 10.86 -10.58
N GLU A 95 16.95 11.07 -11.61
CA GLU A 95 16.95 12.28 -12.45
C GLU A 95 15.51 12.75 -12.68
N GLN A 96 15.34 13.97 -13.20
CA GLN A 96 14.03 14.62 -13.30
C GLN A 96 13.06 13.89 -14.25
N ASP A 97 13.58 13.21 -15.28
CA ASP A 97 12.81 12.48 -16.29
C ASP A 97 12.80 10.96 -16.10
N ASP A 98 13.56 10.44 -15.13
CA ASP A 98 13.58 9.02 -14.83
C ASP A 98 12.34 8.58 -14.04
N LEU A 99 11.80 7.42 -14.44
CA LEU A 99 10.77 6.74 -13.65
C LEU A 99 11.33 6.39 -12.25
N PRO A 100 10.56 6.64 -11.18
CA PRO A 100 10.99 6.25 -9.85
C PRO A 100 11.24 4.74 -9.71
N THR A 101 12.15 4.41 -8.80
CA THR A 101 12.49 3.02 -8.46
C THR A 101 12.26 2.77 -6.98
N ALA A 102 11.58 1.68 -6.64
CA ALA A 102 11.38 1.26 -5.26
C ALA A 102 12.71 1.06 -4.53
N LEU A 103 12.78 1.48 -3.26
CA LEU A 103 13.96 1.30 -2.43
C LEU A 103 14.26 -0.19 -2.19
N ASN A 104 13.23 -1.00 -1.94
CA ASN A 104 13.37 -2.46 -1.82
C ASN A 104 13.23 -3.17 -3.19
N GLY A 105 13.46 -2.47 -4.31
CA GLY A 105 13.34 -3.03 -5.66
C GLY A 105 14.31 -4.17 -5.94
N PHE A 106 15.54 -4.10 -5.42
CA PHE A 106 16.51 -5.19 -5.55
C PHE A 106 16.08 -6.44 -4.77
N LEU A 107 15.57 -6.27 -3.54
CA LEU A 107 15.01 -7.37 -2.76
C LEU A 107 13.88 -8.08 -3.54
N TYR A 108 12.96 -7.32 -4.13
CA TYR A 108 11.91 -7.89 -4.97
C TYR A 108 12.49 -8.70 -6.13
N SER A 109 13.56 -8.20 -6.78
CA SER A 109 14.21 -8.90 -7.89
C SER A 109 14.85 -10.24 -7.52
N LEU A 110 15.28 -10.42 -6.26
CA LEU A 110 15.77 -11.71 -5.75
C LEU A 110 14.60 -12.69 -5.52
N LEU A 111 13.49 -12.19 -4.99
CA LEU A 111 12.34 -13.01 -4.57
C LEU A 111 11.34 -13.30 -5.70
N ARG A 112 11.37 -12.54 -6.80
CA ARG A 112 10.39 -12.69 -7.90
C ARG A 112 10.52 -13.99 -8.68
N ASN A 113 11.65 -14.70 -8.57
CA ASN A 113 11.95 -15.87 -9.41
C ASN A 113 10.96 -17.02 -9.22
N THR A 114 10.31 -17.11 -8.05
CA THR A 114 9.27 -18.11 -7.82
C THR A 114 7.94 -17.43 -7.48
N ARG A 115 6.84 -17.94 -8.07
CA ARG A 115 5.48 -17.42 -7.81
C ARG A 115 5.12 -17.44 -6.32
N PRO A 116 5.43 -18.50 -5.54
CA PRO A 116 5.14 -18.51 -4.11
C PRO A 116 5.89 -17.44 -3.31
N GLN A 117 7.19 -17.23 -3.57
CA GLN A 117 7.98 -16.24 -2.83
C GLN A 117 7.57 -14.81 -3.14
N ARG A 118 7.33 -14.49 -4.42
CA ARG A 118 6.88 -13.15 -4.83
C ARG A 118 5.51 -12.82 -4.25
N ARG A 119 4.57 -13.77 -4.31
CA ARG A 119 3.21 -13.60 -3.76
C ARG A 119 3.23 -13.52 -2.24
N GLY A 120 4.02 -14.37 -1.58
CA GLY A 120 4.21 -14.33 -0.14
C GLY A 120 4.74 -12.98 0.35
N LEU A 121 5.69 -12.39 -0.36
CA LEU A 121 6.16 -11.04 -0.08
C LEU A 121 5.05 -10.00 -0.28
N VAL A 122 4.36 -10.00 -1.42
CA VAL A 122 3.29 -9.03 -1.69
C VAL A 122 2.21 -9.10 -0.62
N LEU A 123 1.74 -10.31 -0.27
CA LEU A 123 0.76 -10.53 0.78
C LEU A 123 1.23 -10.03 2.14
N SER A 124 2.51 -10.22 2.48
CA SER A 124 3.04 -9.73 3.76
C SER A 124 3.12 -8.20 3.84
N LEU A 125 3.22 -7.50 2.71
CA LEU A 125 3.15 -6.04 2.64
C LEU A 125 1.71 -5.54 2.67
N LEU A 126 0.82 -6.15 1.87
CA LEU A 126 -0.60 -5.78 1.80
C LEU A 126 -1.34 -6.02 3.12
N LYS A 127 -0.97 -7.07 3.87
CA LYS A 127 -1.50 -7.32 5.23
C LYS A 127 -1.29 -6.15 6.21
N GLN A 128 -0.37 -5.23 5.93
CA GLN A 128 -0.20 -4.03 6.75
C GLN A 128 -1.32 -3.01 6.58
N PHE A 129 -2.22 -3.19 5.62
CA PHE A 129 -3.34 -2.30 5.29
C PHE A 129 -4.71 -2.85 5.72
N ASP A 130 -4.78 -4.09 6.22
CA ASP A 130 -6.02 -4.67 6.74
C ASP A 130 -6.52 -3.89 7.97
N ASP A 131 -7.82 -3.94 8.24
CA ASP A 131 -8.52 -3.27 9.37
C ASP A 131 -7.91 -3.55 10.76
N VAL A 132 -7.39 -4.76 10.97
CA VAL A 132 -6.73 -5.17 12.23
C VAL A 132 -5.27 -4.71 12.35
N SER A 133 -4.72 -4.06 11.33
CA SER A 133 -3.32 -3.59 11.33
C SER A 133 -3.12 -2.42 12.29
N THR A 134 -1.96 -2.41 12.95
CA THR A 134 -1.50 -1.31 13.80
C THR A 134 -0.34 -0.54 13.16
N ALA A 135 -0.05 -0.80 11.88
CA ALA A 135 1.01 -0.09 11.18
C ALA A 135 0.65 1.40 11.05
N PRO A 136 1.57 2.32 11.35
CA PRO A 136 1.32 3.75 11.20
C PRO A 136 1.25 4.13 9.71
N LEU A 137 0.51 5.21 9.42
CA LEU A 137 0.23 5.66 8.05
C LEU A 137 1.51 5.98 7.24
N ASP A 138 2.56 6.49 7.89
CA ASP A 138 3.84 6.78 7.24
C ASP A 138 4.57 5.50 6.82
N GLN A 139 4.45 4.42 7.60
CA GLN A 139 4.91 3.10 7.21
C GLN A 139 4.08 2.53 6.06
N MET A 140 2.75 2.67 6.09
CA MET A 140 1.88 2.26 4.98
C MET A 140 2.24 2.98 3.68
N LEU A 141 2.45 4.31 3.72
CA LEU A 141 2.92 5.10 2.57
C LEU A 141 4.25 4.58 2.02
N TYR A 142 5.21 4.30 2.91
CA TYR A 142 6.49 3.71 2.52
C TYR A 142 6.32 2.36 1.79
N LEU A 143 5.40 1.51 2.25
CA LEU A 143 5.13 0.22 1.62
C LEU A 143 4.39 0.37 0.29
N ALA A 144 3.41 1.27 0.22
CA ALA A 144 2.67 1.58 -1.01
C ALA A 144 3.61 2.11 -2.11
N ASP A 145 4.54 3.00 -1.76
CA ASP A 145 5.59 3.47 -2.67
C ASP A 145 6.45 2.30 -3.22
N ASN A 146 6.80 1.32 -2.37
CA ASN A 146 7.56 0.16 -2.82
C ASN A 146 6.74 -0.72 -3.78
N LEU A 147 5.48 -1.01 -3.45
CA LEU A 147 4.56 -1.75 -4.32
C LEU A 147 4.32 -1.00 -5.65
N GLY A 148 4.18 0.33 -5.63
CA GLY A 148 3.99 1.10 -6.86
C GLY A 148 5.17 1.00 -7.84
N TYR A 149 6.39 0.79 -7.34
CA TYR A 149 7.61 0.86 -8.14
C TYR A 149 8.49 -0.39 -8.13
N PHE A 150 7.99 -1.54 -7.66
CA PHE A 150 8.73 -2.79 -7.81
C PHE A 150 8.97 -3.12 -9.31
N PRO A 151 10.12 -3.72 -9.66
CA PRO A 151 10.48 -3.99 -11.04
C PRO A 151 9.77 -5.25 -11.57
N TYR A 152 8.45 -5.13 -11.77
CA TYR A 152 7.62 -6.20 -12.34
C TYR A 152 8.04 -6.51 -13.78
N GLN A 153 8.04 -7.80 -14.11
CA GLN A 153 8.43 -8.33 -15.42
C GLN A 153 7.25 -8.94 -16.17
N VAL A 154 6.23 -9.45 -15.47
CA VAL A 154 5.06 -10.09 -16.09
C VAL A 154 3.75 -9.50 -15.59
N GLN A 155 2.68 -9.65 -16.37
CA GLN A 155 1.35 -9.10 -16.04
C GLN A 155 0.77 -9.65 -14.72
N ASP A 156 1.03 -10.93 -14.39
CA ASP A 156 0.57 -11.56 -13.13
C ASP A 156 0.98 -10.75 -11.88
N GLU A 157 2.14 -10.08 -11.91
CA GLU A 157 2.68 -9.40 -10.73
C GLU A 157 1.86 -8.19 -10.26
N PRO A 158 1.64 -7.14 -11.09
CA PRO A 158 0.80 -6.02 -10.70
C PRO A 158 -0.70 -6.37 -10.66
N LEU A 159 -1.18 -7.30 -11.48
CA LEU A 159 -2.58 -7.75 -11.42
C LEU A 159 -2.88 -8.48 -10.10
N PHE A 160 -1.94 -9.30 -9.61
CA PHE A 160 -2.08 -9.94 -8.30
C PHE A 160 -2.21 -8.93 -7.17
N ILE A 161 -1.49 -7.81 -7.24
CA ILE A 161 -1.58 -6.73 -6.25
C ILE A 161 -2.94 -6.04 -6.32
N ILE A 162 -3.38 -5.65 -7.52
CA ILE A 162 -4.68 -4.99 -7.71
C ILE A 162 -5.81 -5.88 -7.18
N HIS A 163 -5.80 -7.17 -7.53
CA HIS A 163 -6.79 -8.12 -7.04
C HIS A 163 -6.84 -8.22 -5.51
N HIS A 164 -5.68 -8.25 -4.84
CA HIS A 164 -5.66 -8.31 -3.37
C HIS A 164 -5.99 -6.96 -2.72
N ILE A 165 -5.72 -5.85 -3.40
CA ILE A 165 -6.23 -4.53 -2.98
C ILE A 165 -7.76 -4.57 -2.98
N ASP A 166 -8.39 -5.10 -4.01
CA ASP A 166 -9.86 -5.19 -4.10
C ASP A 166 -10.47 -6.06 -2.99
N ILE A 167 -9.83 -7.20 -2.67
CA ILE A 167 -10.24 -8.04 -1.52
C ILE A 167 -10.13 -7.26 -0.20
N ILE A 168 -9.03 -6.53 0.01
CA ILE A 168 -8.84 -5.75 1.25
C ILE A 168 -9.87 -4.62 1.34
N ILE A 169 -10.15 -3.93 0.24
CA ILE A 169 -11.15 -2.86 0.20
C ILE A 169 -12.54 -3.41 0.52
N SER A 170 -12.97 -4.49 -0.14
CA SER A 170 -14.28 -5.10 0.08
C SER A 170 -14.47 -5.58 1.52
N THR A 171 -13.45 -6.23 2.11
CA THR A 171 -13.53 -6.78 3.47
C THR A 171 -13.26 -5.74 4.56
N SER A 172 -12.11 -5.08 4.52
CA SER A 172 -11.71 -4.10 5.54
C SER A 172 -12.52 -2.82 5.43
N GLY A 173 -12.89 -2.37 4.22
CA GLY A 173 -13.71 -1.16 4.04
C GLY A 173 -15.09 -1.31 4.66
N SER A 174 -15.77 -2.42 4.39
CA SER A 174 -17.08 -2.74 4.97
C SER A 174 -17.02 -2.84 6.50
N ASN A 175 -16.02 -3.54 7.05
CA ASN A 175 -15.84 -3.64 8.50
C ASN A 175 -15.62 -2.26 9.14
N LEU A 176 -14.82 -1.39 8.52
CA LEU A 176 -14.55 -0.04 9.03
C LEU A 176 -15.78 0.86 8.97
N LEU A 177 -16.58 0.76 7.89
CA LEU A 177 -17.87 1.46 7.79
C LEU A 177 -18.83 1.01 8.89
N GLN A 178 -18.88 -0.30 9.16
CA GLN A 178 -19.69 -0.87 10.22
C GLN A 178 -19.21 -0.42 11.60
N HIS A 179 -17.90 -0.48 11.90
CA HIS A 179 -17.34 -0.01 13.16
C HIS A 179 -17.65 1.46 13.43
N PHE A 180 -17.65 2.31 12.39
CA PHE A 180 -18.08 3.70 12.52
C PHE A 180 -19.56 3.80 12.89
N ARG A 181 -20.44 3.06 12.22
CA ARG A 181 -21.89 3.06 12.52
C ARG A 181 -22.20 2.55 13.93
N GLU A 182 -21.54 1.50 14.37
CA GLU A 182 -21.70 0.92 15.72
C GLU A 182 -21.22 1.86 16.83
N GLY A 183 -20.32 2.79 16.51
CA GLY A 183 -19.84 3.82 17.44
C GLY A 183 -20.80 5.00 17.64
N LEU A 184 -21.90 5.09 16.87
CA LEU A 184 -22.90 6.16 17.01
C LEU A 184 -23.88 5.89 18.16
N ASN A 185 -24.42 6.95 18.77
CA ASN A 185 -25.37 6.83 19.89
C ASN A 185 -26.72 6.18 19.51
N LYS A 186 -27.06 6.16 18.21
CA LYS A 186 -28.25 5.50 17.67
C LYS A 186 -27.84 4.73 16.41
N PRO A 187 -28.15 3.43 16.30
CA PRO A 187 -27.90 2.71 15.05
C PRO A 187 -28.81 3.29 13.95
N ILE A 188 -28.21 3.56 12.79
CA ILE A 188 -28.92 3.96 11.58
C ILE A 188 -29.74 2.74 11.13
N SER A 189 -31.05 2.91 10.89
CA SER A 189 -31.85 1.86 10.26
C SER A 189 -31.36 1.69 8.82
N GLU A 190 -30.89 0.51 8.43
CA GLU A 190 -30.17 0.23 7.17
C GLU A 190 -31.02 0.37 5.88
N GLU A 191 -32.25 0.87 5.96
CA GLU A 191 -33.22 0.85 4.85
C GLU A 191 -33.39 2.22 4.17
N LYS A 192 -32.31 2.82 3.66
CA LYS A 192 -32.43 3.89 2.67
C LYS A 192 -31.54 3.58 1.46
N GLU A 193 -32.20 3.39 0.32
CA GLU A 193 -31.61 3.32 -1.03
C GLU A 193 -30.72 4.56 -1.31
N PRO A 194 -29.78 4.49 -2.27
CA PRO A 194 -28.91 5.62 -2.58
C PRO A 194 -29.74 6.82 -3.05
N LEU A 195 -29.61 7.95 -2.36
CA LEU A 195 -30.40 9.16 -2.60
C LEU A 195 -29.50 10.28 -3.14
N ASP A 196 -30.11 11.19 -3.91
CA ASP A 196 -29.49 12.30 -4.64
C ASP A 196 -28.63 13.23 -3.73
N GLU A 197 -27.70 13.98 -4.33
CA GLU A 197 -26.72 14.87 -3.66
C GLU A 197 -27.33 15.87 -2.63
N GLU A 198 -28.64 16.18 -2.71
CA GLU A 198 -29.34 17.03 -1.73
C GLU A 198 -29.62 16.32 -0.39
N GLU A 199 -29.62 14.98 -0.34
CA GLU A 199 -29.79 14.20 0.90
C GLU A 199 -28.49 13.98 1.67
N ASP A 200 -27.31 14.14 1.04
CA ASP A 200 -26.01 13.98 1.69
C ASP A 200 -25.85 14.99 2.86
N ASP A 201 -26.31 16.23 2.69
CA ASP A 201 -26.24 17.24 3.73
C ASP A 201 -27.18 16.94 4.92
N GLU A 202 -28.37 16.41 4.65
CA GLU A 202 -29.32 15.97 5.69
C GLU A 202 -28.84 14.71 6.42
N GLU A 203 -28.26 13.74 5.71
CA GLU A 203 -27.60 12.56 6.29
C GLU A 203 -26.47 13.02 7.21
N ALA A 204 -25.66 13.97 6.76
CA ALA A 204 -24.51 14.39 7.52
C ALA A 204 -24.86 15.18 8.80
N GLU A 205 -25.85 16.08 8.75
CA GLU A 205 -26.39 16.74 9.95
C GLU A 205 -26.96 15.72 10.95
N THR A 206 -27.64 14.68 10.43
CA THR A 206 -28.16 13.58 11.25
C THR A 206 -27.03 12.80 11.93
N LEU A 207 -25.95 12.49 11.20
CA LEU A 207 -24.79 11.78 11.72
C LEU A 207 -24.04 12.62 12.78
N VAL A 208 -23.87 13.93 12.56
CA VAL A 208 -23.24 14.84 13.53
C VAL A 208 -24.02 14.84 14.86
N ALA A 209 -25.35 14.86 14.80
CA ALA A 209 -26.20 14.79 15.99
C ALA A 209 -26.13 13.44 16.72
N GLN A 210 -25.76 12.37 16.03
CA GLN A 210 -25.64 11.01 16.58
C GLN A 210 -24.24 10.68 17.10
N LEU A 211 -23.23 11.51 16.80
CA LEU A 211 -21.87 11.30 17.28
C LEU A 211 -21.84 11.20 18.83
N PRO A 212 -21.06 10.25 19.39
CA PRO A 212 -20.86 10.13 20.83
C PRO A 212 -20.15 11.35 21.42
N ALA A 213 -20.19 11.49 22.75
CA ALA A 213 -19.44 12.53 23.45
C ALA A 213 -17.92 12.33 23.32
N CYS A 214 -17.47 11.07 23.29
CA CYS A 214 -16.09 10.68 23.04
C CYS A 214 -15.96 10.17 21.61
N THR A 215 -15.29 10.91 20.72
CA THR A 215 -15.16 10.52 19.29
C THR A 215 -13.97 9.62 19.01
N MET A 216 -13.11 9.32 19.99
CA MET A 216 -11.89 8.53 19.82
C MET A 216 -12.08 7.18 19.11
N PRO A 217 -13.13 6.38 19.40
CA PRO A 217 -13.35 5.13 18.67
C PRO A 217 -13.59 5.34 17.16
N LEU A 218 -14.44 6.31 16.82
CA LEU A 218 -14.76 6.69 15.44
C LEU A 218 -13.54 7.25 14.71
N ARG A 219 -12.76 8.10 15.39
CA ARG A 219 -11.50 8.63 14.87
C ARG A 219 -10.49 7.53 14.60
N THR A 220 -10.46 6.49 15.43
CA THR A 220 -9.58 5.32 15.23
C THR A 220 -10.00 4.52 14.01
N ALA A 221 -11.30 4.27 13.83
CA ALA A 221 -11.85 3.64 12.62
C ALA A 221 -11.50 4.46 11.36
N MET A 222 -11.69 5.78 11.40
CA MET A 222 -11.33 6.66 10.28
C MET A 222 -9.83 6.74 10.02
N ARG A 223 -8.99 6.67 11.07
CA ARG A 223 -7.53 6.56 10.93
C ARG A 223 -7.14 5.27 10.20
N GLN A 224 -7.83 4.15 10.47
CA GLN A 224 -7.61 2.88 9.76
C GLN A 224 -8.09 2.95 8.29
N ALA A 225 -9.21 3.61 8.02
CA ALA A 225 -9.74 3.81 6.66
C ALA A 225 -8.76 4.53 5.71
N ARG A 226 -7.84 5.34 6.25
CA ARG A 226 -6.76 5.97 5.47
C ARG A 226 -5.86 4.96 4.75
N GLY A 227 -5.70 3.75 5.31
CA GLY A 227 -4.99 2.65 4.66
C GLY A 227 -5.70 2.20 3.38
N CYS A 228 -7.01 1.99 3.44
CA CYS A 228 -7.85 1.64 2.28
C CYS A 228 -7.80 2.72 1.19
N LEU A 229 -7.94 3.99 1.58
CA LEU A 229 -7.83 5.13 0.65
C LEU A 229 -6.46 5.16 -0.06
N LEU A 230 -5.37 4.90 0.66
CA LEU A 230 -4.04 4.81 0.06
C LEU A 230 -3.93 3.63 -0.93
N LEU A 231 -4.55 2.49 -0.63
CA LEU A 231 -4.60 1.35 -1.55
C LEU A 231 -5.39 1.68 -2.83
N LEU A 232 -6.48 2.44 -2.74
CA LEU A 232 -7.22 2.91 -3.92
C LEU A 232 -6.34 3.75 -4.85
N VAL A 233 -5.57 4.70 -4.29
CA VAL A 233 -4.63 5.49 -5.08
C VAL A 233 -3.53 4.60 -5.68
N LEU A 234 -3.05 3.59 -4.94
CA LEU A 234 -2.08 2.62 -5.45
C LEU A 234 -2.63 1.77 -6.60
N LYS A 235 -3.86 1.25 -6.48
CA LYS A 235 -4.57 0.53 -7.56
C LYS A 235 -4.64 1.39 -8.81
N GLN A 236 -5.08 2.64 -8.68
CA GLN A 236 -5.17 3.57 -9.81
C GLN A 236 -3.80 3.86 -10.43
N HIS A 237 -2.76 4.02 -9.60
CA HIS A 237 -1.40 4.22 -10.08
C HIS A 237 -0.90 3.01 -10.88
N LEU A 238 -1.08 1.78 -10.37
CA LEU A 238 -0.68 0.55 -11.07
C LEU A 238 -1.47 0.36 -12.38
N LYS A 239 -2.77 0.64 -12.37
CA LYS A 239 -3.63 0.61 -13.57
C LYS A 239 -3.09 1.55 -14.66
N GLN A 240 -2.73 2.78 -14.31
CA GLN A 240 -2.16 3.76 -15.25
C GLN A 240 -0.75 3.38 -15.71
N LEU A 241 0.13 3.01 -14.77
CA LEU A 241 1.53 2.69 -15.04
C LEU A 241 1.70 1.51 -16.00
N TYR A 242 0.78 0.55 -15.94
CA TYR A 242 0.81 -0.65 -16.80
C TYR A 242 -0.26 -0.64 -17.91
N GLY A 243 -1.16 0.34 -17.88
CA GLY A 243 -2.24 0.51 -18.86
C GLY A 243 -3.23 -0.65 -18.90
N PHE A 244 -3.64 -1.12 -17.72
CA PHE A 244 -4.70 -2.11 -17.60
C PHE A 244 -6.08 -1.48 -17.78
N THR A 245 -6.98 -2.22 -18.41
CA THR A 245 -8.41 -1.90 -18.48
C THR A 245 -9.13 -2.57 -17.32
N ASP A 246 -10.31 -2.06 -16.95
CA ASP A 246 -11.14 -2.68 -15.90
C ASP A 246 -11.51 -4.11 -16.27
N ALA A 247 -11.94 -4.35 -17.51
CA ALA A 247 -12.17 -5.70 -18.03
C ALA A 247 -10.97 -6.65 -17.83
N LYS A 248 -9.73 -6.16 -17.92
CA LYS A 248 -8.53 -7.00 -17.72
C LYS A 248 -8.28 -7.30 -16.24
N ILE A 249 -8.62 -6.36 -15.36
CA ILE A 249 -8.55 -6.51 -13.91
C ILE A 249 -9.62 -7.50 -13.45
N ASN A 250 -10.87 -7.33 -13.90
CA ASN A 250 -12.00 -8.15 -13.50
C ASN A 250 -11.88 -9.60 -13.99
N GLN A 251 -11.26 -9.83 -15.15
CA GLN A 251 -10.96 -11.18 -15.65
C GLN A 251 -9.81 -11.88 -14.92
N TYR A 252 -9.00 -11.16 -14.14
CA TYR A 252 -7.82 -11.76 -13.52
C TYR A 252 -8.19 -12.67 -12.34
N SER A 253 -7.74 -13.92 -12.39
CA SER A 253 -7.82 -14.84 -11.26
C SER A 253 -6.43 -15.35 -10.82
N PRO A 254 -6.07 -15.28 -9.53
CA PRO A 254 -4.82 -15.83 -9.02
C PRO A 254 -4.67 -17.34 -9.19
N SER A 255 -5.81 -18.05 -9.31
CA SER A 255 -5.92 -19.51 -9.46
C SER A 255 -5.72 -19.99 -10.89
N GLU A 256 -5.77 -19.09 -11.87
CA GLU A 256 -5.49 -19.45 -13.25
C GLU A 256 -4.05 -19.95 -13.44
N ALA A 257 -3.91 -20.81 -14.45
CA ALA A 257 -2.63 -21.36 -14.85
C ALA A 257 -1.64 -20.23 -15.14
N ALA A 258 -0.42 -20.33 -14.60
CA ALA A 258 0.58 -19.26 -14.65
C ALA A 258 0.83 -18.72 -16.07
N LYS A 259 0.76 -19.61 -17.09
CA LYS A 259 0.97 -19.26 -18.50
C LYS A 259 0.04 -18.16 -19.03
N VAL A 260 -1.14 -17.95 -18.45
CA VAL A 260 -2.11 -16.97 -18.97
C VAL A 260 -1.62 -15.53 -18.79
N TYR A 261 -1.00 -15.23 -17.64
CA TYR A 261 -0.57 -13.88 -17.24
C TYR A 261 0.96 -13.72 -17.15
N GLU A 262 1.74 -14.72 -17.57
CA GLU A 262 3.22 -14.65 -17.65
C GLU A 262 3.75 -13.83 -18.84
N LYS A 263 2.90 -13.05 -19.50
CA LYS A 263 3.30 -12.15 -20.59
C LYS A 263 4.16 -11.01 -20.05
N ALA A 264 5.24 -10.70 -20.75
CA ALA A 264 6.11 -9.58 -20.40
C ALA A 264 5.33 -8.26 -20.37
N ILE A 265 5.67 -7.40 -19.42
CA ILE A 265 5.02 -6.09 -19.25
C ILE A 265 6.06 -4.97 -19.15
N SER A 266 5.72 -3.80 -19.69
CA SER A 266 6.53 -2.58 -19.60
C SER A 266 5.77 -1.46 -18.92
N ARG A 267 6.50 -0.55 -18.29
CA ARG A 267 5.93 0.66 -17.69
C ARG A 267 5.63 1.67 -18.79
N ARG A 268 4.45 2.27 -18.74
CA ARG A 268 4.07 3.45 -19.53
C ARG A 268 4.47 4.72 -18.77
N HIS A 269 4.39 5.86 -19.45
CA HIS A 269 4.48 7.14 -18.77
C HIS A 269 3.22 7.34 -17.92
N ALA A 270 3.39 7.48 -16.60
CA ALA A 270 2.33 7.77 -15.66
C ALA A 270 2.79 8.88 -14.70
N PRO A 271 1.85 9.67 -14.14
CA PRO A 271 2.18 10.60 -13.08
C PRO A 271 2.90 9.88 -11.93
N ILE A 272 3.83 10.59 -11.28
CA ILE A 272 4.49 10.09 -10.08
C ILE A 272 3.41 9.80 -9.03
N PHE A 273 3.48 8.61 -8.44
CA PHE A 273 2.66 8.22 -7.30
C PHE A 273 2.85 9.22 -6.15
N GLU A 274 1.87 10.10 -5.99
CA GLU A 274 1.87 11.19 -5.01
C GLU A 274 0.48 11.25 -4.35
N PRO A 275 0.21 10.40 -3.35
CA PRO A 275 -1.08 10.37 -2.66
C PRO A 275 -1.27 11.63 -1.81
N LYS A 276 -1.76 12.71 -2.44
CA LYS A 276 -1.81 14.06 -1.85
C LYS A 276 -2.56 14.11 -0.51
N ALA A 277 -3.71 13.43 -0.42
CA ALA A 277 -4.51 13.38 0.80
C ALA A 277 -3.73 12.71 1.95
N THR A 278 -3.15 11.53 1.71
CA THR A 278 -2.29 10.83 2.69
C THR A 278 -1.11 11.70 3.13
N ILE A 279 -0.45 12.38 2.20
CA ILE A 279 0.71 13.25 2.49
C ILE A 279 0.28 14.49 3.29
N ALA A 280 -0.89 15.06 3.02
CA ALA A 280 -1.43 16.16 3.80
C ALA A 280 -1.74 15.73 5.24
N GLN A 281 -2.41 14.58 5.41
CA GLN A 281 -2.72 14.00 6.73
C GLN A 281 -1.45 13.72 7.55
N LEU A 282 -0.38 13.22 6.94
CA LEU A 282 0.90 12.99 7.62
C LEU A 282 1.62 14.26 8.08
N LYS A 283 1.19 15.44 7.63
CA LYS A 283 1.71 16.74 8.08
C LYS A 283 0.87 17.32 9.22
N GLU A 284 -0.36 16.86 9.39
CA GLU A 284 -1.19 17.25 10.52
C GLU A 284 -0.68 16.54 11.79
N PRO A 285 -0.56 17.24 12.93
CA PRO A 285 -0.19 16.59 14.19
C PRO A 285 -1.30 15.63 14.64
N ASP A 286 -0.91 14.52 15.26
CA ASP A 286 -1.86 13.71 16.03
C ASP A 286 -2.27 14.52 17.26
N ASP A 287 -3.46 15.09 17.20
CA ASP A 287 -4.14 15.70 18.33
C ASP A 287 -5.00 14.63 19.00
N ASP A 288 -4.86 14.42 20.30
CA ASP A 288 -5.70 13.48 21.06
C ASP A 288 -6.79 14.22 21.84
N ASP A 289 -6.85 15.54 21.76
CA ASP A 289 -7.95 16.33 22.30
C ASP A 289 -9.26 15.99 21.58
N GLU A 290 -10.37 16.14 22.30
CA GLU A 290 -11.71 15.88 21.77
C GLU A 290 -12.07 16.91 20.69
N LEU A 291 -12.85 16.49 19.70
CA LEU A 291 -13.17 17.32 18.55
C LEU A 291 -14.14 18.45 18.92
N ASP A 292 -13.85 19.67 18.45
CA ASP A 292 -14.81 20.78 18.43
C ASP A 292 -15.92 20.53 17.39
N GLU A 293 -16.93 21.41 17.33
CA GLU A 293 -18.06 21.27 16.39
C GLU A 293 -17.60 21.11 14.94
N ARG A 294 -16.54 21.83 14.55
CA ARG A 294 -15.95 21.76 13.21
C ARG A 294 -15.26 20.43 12.95
N GLY A 295 -14.48 19.94 13.91
CA GLY A 295 -13.82 18.64 13.84
C GLY A 295 -14.81 17.49 13.78
N ARG A 296 -15.92 17.59 14.52
CA ARG A 296 -17.03 16.63 14.49
C ARG A 296 -17.70 16.58 13.12
N ARG A 297 -17.99 17.73 12.49
CA ARG A 297 -18.50 17.79 11.11
C ARG A 297 -17.52 17.16 10.12
N ARG A 298 -16.24 17.54 10.18
CA ARG A 298 -15.19 16.97 9.31
C ARG A 298 -15.07 15.44 9.45
N LEU A 299 -15.21 14.91 10.66
CA LEU A 299 -15.17 13.46 10.88
C LEU A 299 -16.31 12.73 10.14
N VAL A 300 -17.50 13.34 10.11
CA VAL A 300 -18.65 12.80 9.35
C VAL A 300 -18.45 12.96 7.85
N ASP A 301 -17.92 14.09 7.39
CA ASP A 301 -17.61 14.32 5.98
C ASP A 301 -16.61 13.27 5.46
N ASP A 302 -15.52 13.05 6.21
CA ASP A 302 -14.52 12.03 5.89
C ASP A 302 -15.15 10.62 5.85
N TYR A 303 -16.11 10.32 6.74
CA TYR A 303 -16.84 9.05 6.75
C TYR A 303 -17.74 8.89 5.51
N LEU A 304 -18.49 9.94 5.13
CA LEU A 304 -19.37 9.91 3.97
C LEU A 304 -18.58 9.81 2.67
N GLU A 305 -17.48 10.55 2.54
CA GLU A 305 -16.56 10.42 1.39
C GLU A 305 -16.03 8.98 1.29
N PHE A 306 -15.62 8.40 2.43
CA PHE A 306 -15.18 7.01 2.46
C PHE A 306 -16.29 6.02 2.07
N LYS A 307 -17.51 6.19 2.60
CA LYS A 307 -18.70 5.38 2.26
C LYS A 307 -18.99 5.42 0.77
N GLN A 308 -19.05 6.62 0.17
CA GLN A 308 -19.28 6.80 -1.26
C GLN A 308 -18.19 6.17 -2.12
N LEU A 309 -16.92 6.27 -1.69
CA LEU A 309 -15.83 5.59 -2.37
C LEU A 309 -15.99 4.07 -2.30
N MET A 310 -16.32 3.50 -1.14
CA MET A 310 -16.50 2.04 -1.02
C MET A 310 -17.64 1.53 -1.91
N LEU A 311 -18.75 2.25 -2.02
CA LEU A 311 -19.87 1.91 -2.92
C LEU A 311 -19.43 1.86 -4.38
N LYS A 312 -18.71 2.89 -4.86
CA LYS A 312 -18.17 2.94 -6.22
C LYS A 312 -17.16 1.84 -6.55
N PHE A 313 -16.63 1.15 -5.55
CA PHE A 313 -15.68 0.05 -5.69
C PHE A 313 -16.29 -1.31 -5.33
N ASP A 314 -17.60 -1.38 -5.11
CA ASP A 314 -18.31 -2.64 -4.89
C ASP A 314 -18.44 -3.40 -6.23
N PRO A 315 -17.83 -4.59 -6.37
CA PRO A 315 -17.92 -5.38 -7.59
C PRO A 315 -19.36 -5.77 -7.98
N GLU A 316 -20.32 -5.75 -7.04
CA GLU A 316 -21.72 -6.05 -7.34
C GLU A 316 -22.38 -4.97 -8.25
N GLU A 317 -22.00 -3.69 -8.13
CA GLU A 317 -22.51 -2.62 -9.01
C GLU A 317 -21.92 -2.67 -10.42
N GLU A 318 -20.64 -3.08 -10.56
CA GLU A 318 -20.01 -3.27 -11.89
C GLU A 318 -20.67 -4.43 -12.68
N GLU A 319 -21.13 -5.50 -12.01
CA GLU A 319 -21.88 -6.58 -12.66
C GLU A 319 -23.27 -6.14 -13.15
N GLU A 320 -23.95 -5.25 -12.43
CA GLU A 320 -25.24 -4.68 -12.86
C GLU A 320 -25.12 -3.69 -14.03
N GLU A 321 -24.08 -2.83 -14.04
CA GLU A 321 -23.82 -1.93 -15.17
C GLU A 321 -23.43 -2.69 -16.45
N ASP A 322 -22.60 -3.75 -16.35
CA ASP A 322 -22.24 -4.59 -17.50
C ASP A 322 -23.42 -5.43 -17.99
N ALA A 323 -24.32 -5.88 -17.11
CA ALA A 323 -25.57 -6.54 -17.49
C ALA A 323 -26.52 -5.59 -18.23
N ALA A 324 -26.62 -4.33 -17.79
CA ALA A 324 -27.43 -3.30 -18.45
C ALA A 324 -26.86 -2.92 -19.83
N ALA A 325 -25.53 -2.79 -19.95
CA ALA A 325 -24.84 -2.51 -21.22
C ALA A 325 -24.94 -3.70 -22.21
N GLY A 326 -24.87 -4.93 -21.72
CA GLY A 326 -25.04 -6.15 -22.52
C GLY A 326 -26.49 -6.36 -23.02
N ALA A 327 -27.49 -5.98 -22.23
CA ALA A 327 -28.90 -6.05 -22.62
C ALA A 327 -29.27 -4.98 -23.68
N GLY A 328 -28.67 -3.79 -23.63
CA GLY A 328 -28.89 -2.73 -24.62
C GLY A 328 -28.37 -3.06 -26.03
N GLY A 329 -27.37 -3.94 -26.15
CA GLY A 329 -26.81 -4.38 -27.44
C GLY A 329 -27.66 -5.43 -28.18
N ALA A 330 -28.55 -6.15 -27.47
CA ALA A 330 -29.36 -7.23 -28.04
C ALA A 330 -30.72 -6.76 -28.62
N ALA A 331 -31.16 -5.55 -28.29
CA ALA A 331 -32.45 -5.01 -28.74
C ALA A 331 -32.43 -4.33 -30.13
N GLY A 332 -31.28 -4.29 -30.81
CA GLY A 332 -31.10 -3.61 -32.10
C GLY A 332 -31.05 -4.51 -33.34
N ALA A 333 -31.29 -5.82 -33.21
CA ALA A 333 -31.30 -6.76 -34.34
C ALA A 333 -32.55 -7.65 -34.30
N GLY A 334 -33.68 -7.06 -34.69
CA GLY A 334 -34.96 -7.75 -34.90
C GLY A 334 -35.65 -7.18 -36.11
#